data_AF-A0AAJ2C8N7-F1
#
_entry.id   AF-A0AAJ2C8N7-F1
#
_cell.length_a   1.000
_cell.length_b   1.000
_cell.length_c   1.000
_cell.angle_alpha   90.00
_cell.angle_beta   90.00
_cell.angle_gamma   90.00
#
_symmetry.space_group_name_H-M   'P 1'
#
loop_
_entity.id
_entity.type
_entity.pdbx_description
1 polymer ?
#
loop_
_entity_poly.entity_id
_entity_poly.type
_entity_poly.pdbx_seq_one_letter_code
_entity_poly.pdbx_strand_id
1 'polypeptide(L)'
;MLDIVLFVVAAAATDPAADRTPPDRPPSTMTSTEIKAHNEGLATAHPYYVRCRKIEELGSLVKKARVCHTNEQWKKLWAQGNQDSRDTLEAMTRAPVNHSN
;
A
#
# COMPACT_ATOMS: atom_id res chain seq x y z
N MET A 1 -27.88 -29.10 41.62
CA MET A 1 -27.34 -28.79 40.28
C MET A 1 -26.55 -27.51 40.41
N LEU A 2 -25.23 -27.60 40.38
CA LEU A 2 -24.34 -26.44 40.47
C LEU A 2 -23.67 -26.34 39.10
N ASP A 3 -24.23 -25.50 38.23
CA ASP A 3 -23.72 -25.30 36.88
C ASP A 3 -22.49 -24.37 36.94
N ILE A 4 -21.31 -24.95 36.79
CA ILE A 4 -20.04 -24.22 36.70
C ILE A 4 -19.93 -23.62 35.30
N VAL A 5 -20.12 -22.31 35.20
CA VAL A 5 -19.86 -21.55 33.98
C VAL A 5 -18.35 -21.33 33.85
N LEU A 6 -17.74 -22.03 32.90
CA LEU A 6 -16.31 -21.89 32.57
C LEU A 6 -16.12 -20.63 31.71
N PHE A 7 -15.64 -19.54 32.32
CA PHE A 7 -15.20 -18.34 31.58
C PHE A 7 -13.84 -18.59 30.95
N VAL A 8 -13.79 -18.70 29.62
CA VAL A 8 -12.55 -18.70 28.85
C VAL A 8 -12.05 -17.27 28.74
N VAL A 9 -10.96 -16.95 29.44
CA VAL A 9 -10.27 -15.67 29.30
C VAL A 9 -9.34 -15.75 28.10
N ALA A 10 -9.67 -15.03 27.02
CA ALA A 10 -8.79 -14.87 25.87
C ALA A 10 -7.62 -13.95 26.25
N ALA A 11 -6.41 -14.49 26.30
CA ALA A 11 -5.20 -13.69 26.42
C ALA A 11 -4.98 -12.91 25.11
N ALA A 12 -5.17 -11.60 25.14
CA ALA A 12 -4.76 -10.72 24.05
C ALA A 12 -3.23 -10.73 23.98
N ALA A 13 -2.67 -11.44 22.99
CA ALA A 13 -1.26 -11.31 22.68
C ALA A 13 -1.00 -9.85 22.27
N THR A 14 -0.11 -9.16 22.99
CA THR A 14 0.49 -7.90 22.54
C THR A 14 1.27 -8.20 21.28
N ASP A 15 0.67 -7.94 20.13
CA ASP A 15 1.30 -8.14 18.82
C ASP A 15 2.32 -7.00 18.63
N PRO A 16 3.64 -7.26 18.66
CA PRO A 16 4.65 -6.23 18.47
C PRO A 16 4.57 -5.58 17.07
N ALA A 17 3.76 -6.16 16.16
CA ALA A 17 3.42 -5.52 14.90
C ALA A 17 2.46 -4.34 15.08
N ALA A 18 1.58 -4.34 16.10
CA ALA A 18 0.54 -3.32 16.29
C ALA A 18 1.12 -1.91 16.55
N ASP A 19 2.30 -1.83 17.18
CA ASP A 19 3.00 -0.57 17.47
C ASP A 19 4.09 -0.21 16.44
N ARG A 20 4.12 -0.88 15.28
CA ARG A 20 5.16 -0.60 14.28
C ARG A 20 5.00 0.81 13.72
N THR A 21 6.09 1.56 13.62
CA THR A 21 6.13 2.89 12.99
C THR A 21 6.21 2.80 11.45
N PRO A 22 5.66 3.78 10.71
CA PRO A 22 5.94 3.93 9.28
C PRO A 22 7.45 4.03 8.97
N PRO A 23 7.89 3.63 7.76
CA PRO A 23 9.27 3.85 7.33
C PRO A 23 9.63 5.35 7.31
N ASP A 24 10.83 5.68 7.78
CA ASP A 24 11.32 7.07 7.87
C ASP A 24 11.55 7.74 6.51
N ARG A 25 11.66 6.94 5.45
CA ARG A 25 11.89 7.40 4.07
C ARG A 25 11.08 6.61 3.07
N PRO A 26 10.86 7.14 1.85
CA PRO A 26 10.04 6.46 0.84
C PRO A 26 10.57 5.05 0.53
N PRO A 27 9.73 3.99 0.57
CA PRO A 27 10.22 2.62 0.43
C PRO A 27 10.89 2.31 -0.91
N SER A 28 10.53 3.02 -1.99
CA SER A 28 11.21 2.92 -3.29
C SER A 28 12.69 3.31 -3.23
N THR A 29 13.11 4.10 -2.24
CA THR A 29 14.52 4.49 -2.05
C THR A 29 15.31 3.47 -1.22
N MET A 30 14.64 2.54 -0.54
CA MET A 30 15.26 1.51 0.29
C MET A 30 15.73 0.35 -0.57
N THR A 31 16.86 -0.25 -0.22
CA THR A 31 17.38 -1.49 -0.81
C THR A 31 16.50 -2.69 -0.45
N SER A 32 16.65 -3.81 -1.17
CA SER A 32 15.89 -5.03 -0.88
C SER A 32 16.15 -5.56 0.54
N THR A 33 17.39 -5.46 1.02
CA THR A 33 17.79 -5.89 2.37
C THR A 33 17.14 -5.04 3.44
N GLU A 34 17.12 -3.72 3.27
CA GLU A 34 16.47 -2.79 4.21
C GLU A 34 14.95 -3.02 4.25
N ILE A 35 14.32 -3.29 3.11
CA ILE A 35 12.89 -3.61 3.04
C ILE A 35 12.60 -4.94 3.73
N LYS A 36 13.45 -5.95 3.55
CA LYS A 36 13.30 -7.24 4.23
C LYS A 36 13.39 -7.08 5.74
N ALA A 37 14.37 -6.32 6.22
CA ALA A 37 14.52 -6.02 7.65
C ALA A 37 13.31 -5.24 8.20
N HIS A 38 12.80 -4.26 7.45
CA HIS A 38 11.59 -3.53 7.85
C HIS A 38 10.36 -4.44 7.96
N ASN A 39 10.19 -5.36 7.02
CA ASN A 39 9.05 -6.29 6.99
C ASN A 39 9.17 -7.45 7.99
N GLU A 40 10.32 -7.62 8.65
CA GLU A 40 10.53 -8.71 9.59
C GLU A 40 9.58 -8.59 10.79
N GLY A 41 8.86 -9.68 11.07
CA GLY A 41 7.82 -9.74 12.11
C GLY A 41 6.52 -9.02 11.76
N LEU A 42 6.40 -8.38 10.59
CA LEU A 42 5.14 -7.81 10.14
C LEU A 42 4.30 -8.86 9.39
N ALA A 43 3.02 -8.94 9.76
CA ALA A 43 2.05 -9.66 8.94
C ALA A 43 1.96 -9.01 7.54
N THR A 44 1.79 -9.83 6.49
CA THR A 44 1.68 -9.34 5.10
C THR A 44 0.52 -8.36 4.90
N ALA A 45 -0.53 -8.44 5.72
CA ALA A 45 -1.68 -7.54 5.70
C ALA A 45 -1.48 -6.24 6.50
N HIS A 46 -0.37 -6.11 7.24
CA HIS A 46 -0.12 -4.95 8.08
C HIS A 46 -0.07 -3.65 7.27
N PRO A 47 -0.62 -2.51 7.75
CA PRO A 47 -0.63 -1.25 7.02
C PRO A 47 0.75 -0.78 6.55
N TYR A 48 1.79 -1.01 7.38
CA TYR A 48 3.17 -0.62 7.10
C TYR A 48 4.04 -1.70 6.46
N TYR A 49 3.45 -2.84 6.10
CA TYR A 49 4.16 -3.84 5.31
C TYR A 49 4.48 -3.26 3.92
N VAL A 50 5.74 -3.29 3.52
CA VAL A 50 6.21 -2.75 2.25
C VAL A 50 6.06 -3.80 1.16
N ARG A 51 5.30 -3.45 0.11
CA ARG A 51 5.13 -4.28 -1.09
C ARG A 51 5.77 -3.59 -2.29
N CYS A 52 6.67 -4.29 -2.94
CA CYS A 52 7.30 -3.88 -4.19
C CYS A 52 6.59 -4.50 -5.40
N ARG A 53 6.39 -3.70 -6.44
CA ARG A 53 5.96 -4.14 -7.77
C ARG A 53 7.07 -3.85 -8.76
N LYS A 54 7.41 -4.83 -9.59
CA LYS A 54 8.36 -4.65 -10.69
C LYS A 54 7.65 -3.91 -11.82
N ILE A 55 8.33 -2.96 -12.44
CA ILE A 55 7.87 -2.32 -13.67
C ILE A 55 8.63 -2.97 -14.82
N GLU A 56 7.88 -3.43 -15.83
CA GLU A 56 8.43 -4.02 -17.04
C GLU A 56 8.70 -2.93 -18.04
N GLU A 57 9.96 -2.50 -18.09
CA GLU A 57 10.44 -1.60 -19.12
C GLU A 57 11.03 -2.42 -20.28
N LEU A 58 10.56 -2.15 -21.49
CA LEU A 58 11.03 -2.84 -22.69
C LEU A 58 12.34 -2.20 -23.18
N GLY A 59 13.44 -2.94 -23.09
CA GLY A 59 14.72 -2.55 -23.68
C GLY A 59 15.89 -3.36 -23.13
N SER A 60 16.86 -3.69 -23.99
CA SER A 60 17.97 -4.60 -23.66
C SER A 60 18.94 -4.05 -22.60
N LEU A 61 19.02 -2.73 -22.45
CA LEU A 61 19.90 -2.05 -21.49
C LEU A 61 19.14 -1.40 -20.32
N VAL A 62 17.83 -1.60 -20.24
CA VAL A 62 17.03 -0.91 -19.22
C VAL A 62 17.25 -1.57 -17.87
N LYS A 63 17.62 -0.76 -16.87
CA LYS A 63 17.73 -1.20 -15.49
C LYS A 63 16.34 -1.62 -15.00
N LYS A 64 16.27 -2.74 -14.27
CA LYS A 64 15.02 -3.24 -13.69
C LYS A 64 14.43 -2.19 -12.74
N ALA A 65 13.39 -1.50 -13.19
CA ALA A 65 12.65 -0.54 -12.38
C ALA A 65 11.68 -1.27 -11.43
N ARG A 66 11.51 -0.72 -10.23
CA ARG A 66 10.53 -1.19 -9.24
C ARG A 66 9.95 0.01 -8.49
N VAL A 67 8.71 -0.14 -8.06
CA VAL A 67 8.03 0.82 -7.19
C VAL A 67 7.60 0.09 -5.93
N CYS A 68 7.93 0.68 -4.78
CA CYS A 68 7.62 0.10 -3.48
C CYS A 68 6.90 1.11 -2.61
N HIS A 69 5.81 0.66 -2.02
CA HIS A 69 4.99 1.43 -1.10
C HIS A 69 4.54 0.53 0.04
N THR A 70 4.17 1.12 1.16
CA THR A 70 3.44 0.39 2.22
C THR A 70 2.04 0.00 1.73
N ASN A 71 1.41 -0.98 2.36
CA ASN A 71 0.02 -1.36 2.04
C ASN A 71 -0.95 -0.18 2.16
N GLU A 72 -0.79 0.66 3.19
CA GLU A 72 -1.60 1.86 3.37
C GLU A 72 -1.39 2.87 2.22
N GLN A 73 -0.13 3.08 1.81
CA GLN A 73 0.18 3.94 0.67
C GLN A 73 -0.43 3.38 -0.62
N TRP A 74 -0.32 2.07 -0.88
CA TRP A 74 -0.96 1.45 -2.05
C TRP A 74 -2.48 1.66 -2.07
N LYS A 75 -3.14 1.59 -0.91
CA LYS A 75 -4.57 1.87 -0.79
C LYS A 75 -4.89 3.33 -1.16
N LYS A 76 -4.08 4.28 -0.69
CA LYS A 76 -4.22 5.72 -1.03
C LYS A 76 -3.99 5.97 -2.53
N LEU A 77 -2.91 5.41 -3.10
CA LEU A 77 -2.59 5.56 -4.52
C LEU A 77 -3.70 4.98 -5.42
N TRP A 78 -4.30 3.85 -5.03
CA TRP A 78 -5.42 3.27 -5.77
C TRP A 78 -6.65 4.19 -5.78
N ALA A 79 -7.02 4.73 -4.61
CA ALA A 79 -8.13 5.67 -4.51
C ALA A 79 -7.87 6.95 -5.32
N GLN A 80 -6.66 7.51 -5.19
CA GLN A 80 -6.26 8.71 -5.91
C GLN A 80 -6.26 8.49 -7.42
N GLY A 81 -5.65 7.41 -7.92
CA GLY A 81 -5.58 7.15 -9.37
C GLY A 81 -6.95 6.97 -10.01
N ASN A 82 -7.92 6.40 -9.27
CA ASN A 82 -9.30 6.31 -9.73
C ASN A 82 -9.97 7.68 -9.82
N GLN A 83 -9.68 8.58 -8.86
CA GLN A 83 -10.20 9.93 -8.87
C GLN A 83 -9.55 10.76 -10.00
N ASP A 84 -8.23 10.72 -10.12
CA ASP A 84 -7.47 11.42 -11.17
C ASP A 84 -7.98 11.05 -12.57
N SER A 85 -8.34 9.78 -12.77
CA SER A 85 -8.92 9.30 -14.04
C SER A 85 -10.28 9.94 -14.32
N ARG A 86 -11.13 10.09 -13.31
CA ARG A 86 -12.44 10.76 -13.44
C ARG A 86 -12.26 12.24 -13.72
N ASP A 87 -11.38 12.90 -12.97
CA ASP A 87 -11.10 14.32 -13.09
C ASP A 87 -10.53 14.63 -14.49
N THR A 88 -9.68 13.75 -15.02
CA THR A 88 -9.15 13.87 -16.39
C THR A 88 -10.26 13.81 -17.43
N LEU A 89 -11.20 12.86 -17.31
CA LEU A 89 -12.33 12.75 -18.23
C LEU A 89 -13.25 13.98 -18.14
N GLU A 90 -13.58 14.42 -16.93
CA GLU A 90 -14.39 15.62 -16.72
C GLU A 90 -13.71 16.85 -17.33
N ALA A 91 -12.40 16.99 -17.12
CA ALA A 91 -11.61 18.07 -17.70
C ALA A 91 -11.59 18.07 -19.24
N MET A 92 -11.63 16.89 -19.86
CA MET A 92 -11.74 16.75 -21.32
C MET A 92 -13.15 17.10 -21.83
N THR A 93 -14.21 16.71 -21.11
CA THR A 93 -15.60 16.95 -21.54
C THR A 93 -16.10 18.36 -21.28
N ARG A 94 -15.51 19.08 -20.31
CA ARG A 94 -15.93 20.45 -19.95
C ARG A 94 -15.38 21.52 -20.89
N ALA A 95 -14.38 21.21 -21.73
CA ALA A 95 -13.89 22.17 -22.71
C ALA A 95 -15.01 22.42 -23.73
N PRO A 96 -15.46 23.67 -23.94
CA PRO A 96 -16.48 23.96 -24.95
C PRO A 96 -15.89 23.65 -26.32
N VAL A 97 -16.32 22.54 -26.92
CA VAL A 97 -16.22 22.38 -28.36
C VAL A 97 -17.18 23.40 -28.96
N ASN A 98 -16.64 24.53 -29.44
CA ASN A 98 -17.38 25.44 -30.30
C ASN A 98 -17.79 24.67 -31.56
N HIS A 99 -18.96 24.04 -31.52
CA HIS A 99 -19.63 23.60 -32.73
C HIS A 99 -20.22 24.85 -33.38
N SER A 100 -19.44 25.50 -34.24
CA SER A 100 -19.99 26.44 -35.21
C SER A 100 -20.92 25.66 -36.14
N ASN A 101 -22.20 26.03 -36.14
CA ASN A 101 -23.20 25.64 -37.13
C ASN A 101 -23.46 26.84 -38.03
#